data_AF-A0A419KJX0-F1
#
_entry.id   AF-A0A419KJX0-F1
#
_cell.length_a   1.000
_cell.length_b   1.000
_cell.length_c   1.000
_cell.angle_alpha   90.00
_cell.angle_beta   90.00
_cell.angle_gamma   90.00
#
_symmetry.space_group_name_H-M   'P 1'
#
loop_
_entity.id
_entity.type
_entity.pdbx_description
1 polymer ?
#
loop_
_entity_poly.entity_id
_entity_poly.type
_entity_poly.pdbx_seq_one_letter_code
_entity_poly.pdbx_strand_id
1 'polypeptide(L)'
;MIYRNVELHNVAELLPAEDGNDKLISRIPNRLRLTLNPNAKLRALYPAGCEIRFNLEDDSARIVLSSEEPSIVEVFQGNFQISWHIIGTRPTEIKVTLPQNIDFLEKVTKEKQLPFDA
;
A
#
# COMPACT_ATOMS: atom_id res chain seq x y z
N MET A 1 -7.67 0.76 8.05
CA MET A 1 -9.08 0.65 7.58
C MET A 1 -9.19 -0.53 6.61
N ILE A 2 -10.36 -1.19 6.49
CA ILE A 2 -10.55 -2.26 5.49
C ILE A 2 -11.22 -1.69 4.23
N TYR A 3 -10.69 -2.02 3.06
CA TYR A 3 -11.24 -1.65 1.76
C TYR A 3 -11.04 -2.80 0.77
N ARG A 4 -12.12 -3.32 0.16
CA ARG A 4 -12.04 -4.42 -0.84
C ARG A 4 -11.12 -5.58 -0.39
N ASN A 5 -11.31 -6.09 0.83
CA ASN A 5 -10.54 -7.17 1.45
C ASN A 5 -9.04 -6.91 1.69
N VAL A 6 -8.58 -5.67 1.53
CA VAL A 6 -7.23 -5.27 1.98
C VAL A 6 -7.31 -4.38 3.21
N GLU A 7 -6.30 -4.44 4.06
CA GLU A 7 -6.09 -3.46 5.11
C GLU A 7 -5.25 -2.30 4.56
N LEU A 8 -5.80 -1.09 4.63
CA LEU A 8 -5.05 0.15 4.42
C LEU A 8 -4.54 0.64 5.78
N HIS A 9 -3.26 0.40 6.05
CA HIS A 9 -2.59 0.79 7.28
C HIS A 9 -2.19 2.26 7.24
N ASN A 10 -2.31 2.97 8.38
CA ASN A 10 -2.12 4.42 8.49
C ASN A 10 -2.99 5.29 7.54
N VAL A 11 -4.05 4.69 6.99
CA VAL A 11 -5.08 5.40 6.22
C VAL A 11 -6.33 5.54 7.09
N ALA A 12 -6.76 6.78 7.29
CA ALA A 12 -7.97 7.10 8.03
C ALA A 12 -9.21 7.15 7.14
N GLU A 13 -9.06 7.65 5.91
CA GLU A 13 -10.19 7.85 4.99
C GLU A 13 -9.73 7.77 3.53
N LEU A 14 -10.59 7.24 2.67
CA LEU A 14 -10.46 7.31 1.21
C LEU A 14 -11.39 8.41 0.68
N LEU A 15 -10.83 9.37 -0.05
CA LEU A 15 -11.58 10.48 -0.64
C LEU A 15 -11.79 10.21 -2.13
N PRO A 16 -12.92 10.65 -2.72
CA PRO A 16 -13.04 10.62 -4.17
C PRO A 16 -11.97 11.50 -4.81
N ALA A 17 -11.33 11.01 -5.87
CA ALA A 17 -10.55 11.85 -6.78
C ALA A 17 -11.50 12.72 -7.63
N GLU A 18 -10.98 13.78 -8.26
CA GLU A 18 -11.79 14.72 -9.07
C GLU A 18 -12.50 14.04 -10.24
N ASP A 19 -11.91 12.98 -10.80
CA ASP A 19 -12.48 12.20 -11.91
C ASP A 19 -13.56 11.19 -11.47
N GLY A 20 -13.78 11.05 -10.15
CA GLY A 20 -14.75 10.14 -9.54
C GLY A 20 -14.38 8.65 -9.55
N ASN A 21 -13.42 8.24 -10.37
CA ASN A 21 -13.04 6.84 -10.56
C ASN A 21 -11.98 6.42 -9.54
N ASP A 22 -11.04 7.32 -9.23
CA ASP A 22 -9.94 7.04 -8.32
C ASP A 22 -10.28 7.39 -6.87
N LYS A 23 -9.37 7.01 -5.96
CA LYS A 23 -9.46 7.28 -4.53
C LYS A 23 -8.15 7.89 -4.04
N LEU A 24 -8.24 9.01 -3.35
CA LEU A 24 -7.13 9.63 -2.65
C LEU A 24 -7.04 9.07 -1.23
N ILE A 25 -5.82 8.83 -0.77
CA ILE A 25 -5.54 8.37 0.59
C ILE A 25 -5.43 9.58 1.51
N SER A 26 -6.12 9.56 2.65
CA SER A 26 -5.89 10.52 3.72
C SER A 26 -5.51 9.85 5.04
N ARG A 27 -4.46 10.37 5.68
CA ARG A 27 -3.92 9.87 6.96
C ARG A 27 -4.73 10.33 8.18
N ILE A 28 -5.64 11.28 8.00
CA ILE A 28 -6.55 11.77 9.04
C ILE A 28 -7.96 11.93 8.44
N PRO A 29 -9.03 11.91 9.24
CA PRO A 29 -10.38 12.14 8.74
C PRO A 29 -10.48 13.48 7.99
N ASN A 30 -11.14 13.49 6.85
CA ASN A 30 -11.22 14.64 5.96
C ASN A 30 -11.88 15.84 6.64
N ARG A 31 -12.89 15.57 7.48
CA ARG A 31 -13.54 16.61 8.30
C ARG A 31 -12.53 17.34 9.18
N LEU A 32 -11.60 16.62 9.82
CA LEU A 32 -10.53 17.23 10.60
C LEU A 32 -9.53 17.93 9.68
N ARG A 33 -9.10 17.28 8.60
CA ARG A 33 -8.16 17.84 7.63
C ARG A 33 -8.58 19.25 7.20
N LEU A 34 -9.84 19.42 6.82
CA LEU A 34 -10.38 20.68 6.32
C LEU A 34 -10.38 21.83 7.35
N THR A 35 -10.23 21.56 8.66
CA THR A 35 -10.11 22.60 9.69
C THR A 35 -8.67 23.01 10.00
N LEU A 36 -7.68 22.27 9.50
CA LEU A 36 -6.26 22.53 9.78
C LEU A 36 -5.70 23.68 8.92
N ASN A 37 -4.46 24.09 9.20
CA ASN A 37 -3.76 25.04 8.35
C ASN A 37 -3.48 24.47 6.93
N PRO A 38 -3.20 25.31 5.92
CA PRO A 38 -3.02 24.85 4.53
C PRO A 38 -1.95 23.76 4.34
N ASN A 39 -0.83 23.84 5.05
CA ASN A 39 0.24 22.85 4.95
C ASN A 39 -0.22 21.48 5.50
N ALA A 40 -0.85 21.48 6.67
CA ALA A 40 -1.39 20.25 7.26
C ALA A 40 -2.50 19.62 6.39
N LYS A 41 -3.34 20.43 5.73
CA LYS A 41 -4.34 19.95 4.76
C LYS A 41 -3.72 19.17 3.62
N LEU A 42 -2.61 19.66 3.08
CA LEU A 42 -1.86 19.03 1.99
C LEU A 42 -1.14 17.77 2.48
N ARG A 43 -0.38 17.86 3.58
CA ARG A 43 0.39 16.73 4.11
C ARG A 43 -0.46 15.55 4.56
N ALA A 44 -1.71 15.80 4.96
CA ALA A 44 -2.68 14.75 5.27
C ALA A 44 -2.98 13.83 4.07
N LEU A 45 -2.78 14.30 2.83
CA LEU A 45 -2.98 13.52 1.61
C LEU A 45 -1.71 12.80 1.12
N TYR A 46 -0.56 13.07 1.76
CA TYR A 46 0.69 12.42 1.38
C TYR A 46 0.76 11.04 2.05
N PRO A 47 0.95 9.95 1.28
CA PRO A 47 0.80 8.59 1.79
C PRO A 47 2.06 8.07 2.50
N ALA A 48 2.97 8.94 2.93
CA ALA A 48 4.17 8.53 3.65
C ALA A 48 3.79 7.71 4.90
N GLY A 49 4.33 6.49 4.99
CA GLY A 49 4.02 5.53 6.06
C GLY A 49 2.67 4.83 5.93
N CYS A 50 1.94 5.00 4.83
CA CYS A 50 0.74 4.21 4.52
C CYS A 50 1.14 2.90 3.85
N GLU A 51 0.38 1.84 4.12
CA GLU A 51 0.63 0.53 3.53
C GLU A 51 -0.69 -0.10 3.05
N ILE A 52 -0.60 -0.90 1.99
CA ILE A 52 -1.68 -1.77 1.52
C ILE A 52 -1.29 -3.19 1.91
N ARG A 53 -1.93 -3.74 2.94
CA ARG A 53 -1.64 -5.05 3.52
C ARG A 53 -2.71 -6.05 3.13
N PHE A 54 -2.29 -7.18 2.61
CA PHE A 54 -3.18 -8.25 2.19
C PHE A 54 -2.39 -9.55 2.05
N ASN A 55 -3.10 -10.67 2.17
CA ASN A 55 -2.61 -11.97 1.73
C ASN A 55 -3.11 -12.22 0.31
N LEU A 56 -2.29 -12.89 -0.50
CA LEU A 56 -2.72 -13.32 -1.82
C LEU A 56 -3.68 -14.50 -1.68
N GLU A 57 -4.86 -14.40 -2.30
CA GLU A 57 -5.82 -15.52 -2.39
C GLU A 57 -5.52 -16.44 -3.59
N ASP A 58 -4.85 -15.91 -4.63
CA ASP A 58 -4.45 -16.59 -5.86
C ASP A 58 -2.95 -16.34 -6.15
N ASP A 59 -2.45 -16.80 -7.31
CA ASP A 59 -1.04 -16.66 -7.71
C ASP A 59 -0.50 -15.21 -7.75
N SER A 60 -1.39 -14.22 -7.95
CA SER A 60 -0.99 -12.82 -8.04
C SER A 60 -2.12 -11.82 -7.78
N ALA A 61 -1.74 -10.63 -7.35
CA ALA A 61 -2.60 -9.46 -7.27
C ALA A 61 -2.06 -8.33 -8.15
N ARG A 62 -2.98 -7.44 -8.55
CA ARG A 62 -2.69 -6.24 -9.31
C ARG A 62 -3.07 -5.01 -8.49
N ILE A 63 -2.10 -4.11 -8.31
CA ILE A 63 -2.31 -2.81 -7.66
C ILE A 63 -2.04 -1.72 -8.68
N VAL A 64 -2.98 -0.79 -8.85
CA VAL A 64 -2.81 0.35 -9.77
C VAL A 64 -2.74 1.63 -8.94
N LEU A 65 -1.63 2.36 -9.08
CA LEU A 65 -1.36 3.57 -8.30
C LEU A 65 -0.92 4.71 -9.21
N SER A 66 -1.23 5.94 -8.80
CA SER A 66 -0.75 7.18 -9.39
C SER A 66 -0.42 8.17 -8.28
N SER A 67 0.40 9.18 -8.60
CA SER A 67 0.79 10.25 -7.69
C SER A 67 1.02 11.54 -8.46
N GLU A 68 0.66 12.69 -7.86
CA GLU A 68 0.91 14.01 -8.47
C GLU A 68 2.41 14.28 -8.64
N GLU A 69 3.21 13.85 -7.68
CA GLU A 69 4.68 13.93 -7.70
C GLU A 69 5.31 12.54 -7.79
N PRO A 70 6.47 12.40 -8.48
CA PRO A 70 7.20 11.14 -8.50
C PRO A 70 7.41 10.57 -7.10
N SER A 71 6.92 9.35 -6.88
CA SER A 71 6.90 8.72 -5.56
C SER A 71 7.39 7.28 -5.65
N ILE A 72 8.02 6.81 -4.58
CA ILE A 72 8.52 5.43 -4.47
C ILE A 72 7.45 4.60 -3.75
N VAL A 73 7.12 3.46 -4.35
CA VAL A 73 6.31 2.41 -3.73
C VAL A 73 7.22 1.21 -3.53
N GLU A 74 7.28 0.71 -2.30
CA GLU A 74 8.08 -0.46 -1.94
C GLU A 74 7.16 -1.67 -1.74
N VAL A 75 7.54 -2.82 -2.28
CA VAL A 75 6.78 -4.06 -2.16
C VAL A 75 7.50 -4.97 -1.19
N PHE A 76 6.79 -5.36 -0.14
CA PHE A 76 7.28 -6.25 0.89
C PHE A 76 6.51 -7.58 0.88
N GLN A 77 7.23 -8.66 1.17
CA GLN A 77 6.68 -9.98 1.48
C GLN A 77 7.14 -10.37 2.88
N GLY A 78 6.26 -10.23 3.86
CA GLY A 78 6.65 -10.28 5.27
C GLY A 78 7.73 -9.22 5.53
N ASN A 79 8.90 -9.67 5.99
CA ASN A 79 10.05 -8.83 6.30
C ASN A 79 11.02 -8.59 5.13
N PHE A 80 10.72 -9.07 3.93
CA PHE A 80 11.60 -8.94 2.76
C PHE A 80 11.10 -7.86 1.81
N GLN A 81 11.93 -6.84 1.54
CA GLN A 81 11.69 -5.93 0.42
C GLN A 81 12.08 -6.63 -0.88
N ILE A 82 11.11 -6.89 -1.74
CA ILE A 82 11.32 -7.69 -2.97
C ILE A 82 11.42 -6.82 -4.23
N SER A 83 10.79 -5.65 -4.24
CA SER A 83 10.86 -4.70 -5.34
C SER A 83 10.51 -3.29 -4.88
N TRP A 84 10.76 -2.33 -5.76
CA TRP A 84 10.29 -0.96 -5.62
C TRP A 84 9.94 -0.41 -7.00
N HIS A 85 9.03 0.55 -7.03
CA HIS A 85 8.49 1.14 -8.24
C HIS A 85 8.44 2.66 -8.10
N ILE A 86 8.75 3.39 -9.18
CA ILE A 86 8.48 4.83 -9.25
C ILE A 86 7.11 5.00 -9.90
N ILE A 87 6.19 5.64 -9.19
CA ILE A 87 4.89 6.04 -9.72
C ILE A 87 4.86 7.54 -9.97
N GLY A 88 4.02 7.98 -10.91
CA GLY A 88 3.79 9.39 -11.21
C GLY A 88 2.35 9.62 -11.63
N THR A 89 2.12 10.67 -12.41
CA THR A 89 0.76 11.12 -12.75
C THR A 89 -0.02 10.12 -13.61
N ARG A 90 0.68 9.21 -14.31
CA ARG A 90 0.05 8.13 -15.07
C ARG A 90 -0.15 6.89 -14.18
N PRO A 91 -1.32 6.23 -14.25
CA PRO A 91 -1.55 4.98 -13.56
C PRO A 91 -0.45 3.96 -13.86
N THR A 92 0.15 3.44 -12.79
CA THR A 92 1.21 2.44 -12.84
C THR A 92 0.68 1.15 -12.25
N GLU A 93 0.72 0.09 -13.05
CA GLU A 93 0.35 -1.25 -12.62
C GLU A 93 1.53 -1.94 -11.94
N ILE A 94 1.32 -2.40 -10.71
CA ILE A 94 2.26 -3.19 -9.92
C ILE A 94 1.65 -4.57 -9.74
N LYS A 95 2.31 -5.59 -10.29
CA LYS A 95 1.95 -7.00 -10.11
C LYS A 95 2.71 -7.56 -8.91
N VAL A 96 1.97 -8.12 -7.95
CA VAL A 96 2.53 -8.81 -6.77
C VAL A 96 2.24 -10.30 -6.93
N THR A 97 3.25 -11.16 -6.81
CA THR A 97 3.14 -12.63 -6.91
C THR A 97 3.67 -13.26 -5.65
N LEU A 98 3.36 -14.53 -5.38
CA LEU A 98 4.00 -15.28 -4.29
C LEU A 98 5.53 -15.40 -4.49
N PRO A 99 6.31 -15.59 -3.40
CA PRO A 99 7.72 -15.95 -3.49
C PRO A 99 7.91 -17.25 -4.26
N GLN A 100 8.95 -17.33 -5.10
CA GLN A 100 9.21 -18.52 -5.94
C GLN A 100 9.48 -19.80 -5.13
N ASN A 101 10.05 -19.68 -3.93
CA ASN A 101 10.47 -20.82 -3.10
C ASN A 101 9.69 -20.87 -1.78
N ILE A 102 8.36 -20.72 -1.83
CA ILE A 102 7.50 -20.61 -0.64
C ILE A 102 7.67 -21.80 0.32
N ASP A 103 7.70 -23.04 -0.18
CA ASP A 103 7.89 -24.24 0.64
C ASP A 103 9.23 -24.23 1.40
N PHE A 104 10.28 -23.73 0.76
CA PHE A 104 11.59 -23.60 1.39
C PHE A 104 11.60 -22.50 2.44
N LEU A 105 10.95 -21.36 2.16
CA LEU A 105 10.79 -20.28 3.12
C LEU A 105 10.00 -20.74 4.36
N GLU A 106 8.92 -21.49 4.17
CA GLU A 106 8.14 -22.07 5.26
C GLU A 106 9.01 -22.98 6.15
N LYS A 107 9.78 -23.88 5.53
CA LYS A 107 10.70 -24.77 6.24
C LYS A 107 11.73 -23.99 7.07
N VAL A 108 12.44 -23.05 6.44
CA VAL A 108 13.48 -22.26 7.11
C VAL A 108 12.90 -21.41 8.23
N THR A 109 11.69 -20.86 8.02
CA THR A 109 10.99 -20.06 9.03
C THR A 109 10.68 -20.88 10.28
N LYS A 110 10.15 -22.10 10.11
CA LYS A 110 9.88 -23.01 11.23
C LYS A 110 11.16 -23.43 11.96
N GLU A 111 12.21 -23.78 11.22
CA GLU A 111 13.50 -24.22 11.78
C GLU A 111 14.20 -23.12 12.56
N LYS A 112 14.13 -21.87 12.07
CA LYS A 112 14.88 -20.73 12.61
C LYS A 112 14.03 -19.74 13.42
N GLN A 113 12.73 -20.00 13.59
CA GLN A 113 11.78 -19.12 14.27
C GLN A 113 11.77 -17.69 13.70
N LEU A 114 11.70 -17.57 12.38
CA LEU A 114 11.70 -16.29 11.68
C LEU A 114 10.29 -15.69 11.57
N PRO A 115 10.16 -14.34 11.44
CA PRO A 115 8.87 -13.65 11.34
C PRO A 115 8.34 -13.63 9.90
N PHE A 116 8.16 -14.80 9.29
CA PHE A 116 7.54 -14.96 7.98
C PHE A 116 6.35 -15.90 8.12
N ASP A 117 5.19 -15.50 7.60
CA ASP A 117 3.98 -16.33 7.59
C ASP A 117 3.79 -16.80 6.14
N ALA A 118 3.94 -18.11 5.93
CA ALA A 118 3.93 -18.74 4.62
C ALA A 118 2.52 -19.19 4.23
#